data_AF-A0A9X0DR95-F1
#
_entry.id   AF-A0A9X0DR95-F1
#
_cell.length_a   1.000
_cell.length_b   1.000
_cell.length_c   1.000
_cell.angle_alpha   90.00
_cell.angle_beta   90.00
_cell.angle_gamma   90.00
#
_symmetry.space_group_name_H-M   'P 1'
#
loop_
_entity.id
_entity.type
_entity.pdbx_description
1 polymer ?
#
loop_
_entity_poly.entity_id
_entity_poly.type
_entity_poly.pdbx_seq_one_letter_code
_entity_poly.pdbx_strand_id
1 'polypeptide(L)'
;MPHSNRTVRPPLVLLCLELSTCKIHRHWDELGLNTPCPIQFTEEELQAHYRDGEGWNERADFWDSLAGFVSRDGWTSNETYDQALEMFAELREEGLKNLTGKERADFEAQTRWAERKVNSDC
;
A
#
# COMPACT_ATOMS: atom_id res chain seq x y z
N MET A 1 -11.21 -25.10 11.24
CA MET A 1 -10.67 -24.21 12.29
C MET A 1 -10.33 -22.90 11.59
N PRO A 2 -11.01 -21.77 11.85
CA PRO A 2 -10.64 -20.52 11.21
C PRO A 2 -9.35 -20.03 11.86
N HIS A 3 -8.28 -19.89 11.08
CA HIS A 3 -7.06 -19.23 11.52
C HIS A 3 -7.43 -17.77 11.84
N SER A 4 -7.38 -17.40 13.11
CA SER A 4 -7.72 -16.05 13.59
C SER A 4 -6.62 -15.09 13.17
N ASN A 5 -6.76 -14.50 11.97
CA ASN A 5 -5.79 -13.53 11.47
C ASN A 5 -6.10 -12.12 11.98
N ARG A 6 -5.07 -11.27 12.11
CA ARG A 6 -5.18 -9.85 12.50
C ARG A 6 -4.65 -8.94 11.40
N THR A 7 -5.25 -7.77 11.24
CA THR A 7 -4.88 -6.80 10.20
C THR A 7 -3.69 -5.92 10.63
N VAL A 8 -2.69 -5.84 9.76
CA VAL A 8 -1.54 -4.94 9.76
C VAL A 8 -1.61 -4.17 8.43
N ARG A 9 -2.30 -3.02 8.44
CA ARG A 9 -2.86 -2.40 7.23
C ARG A 9 -1.84 -1.52 6.50
N PRO A 10 -1.75 -1.65 5.16
CA PRO A 10 -1.72 -0.45 4.31
C PRO A 10 -2.59 -0.58 3.05
N PRO A 11 -2.93 0.56 2.40
CA PRO A 11 -3.84 0.60 1.26
C PRO A 11 -3.06 0.54 -0.06
N LEU A 12 -2.77 -0.65 -0.58
CA LEU A 12 -2.15 -0.79 -1.91
C LEU A 12 -3.08 -1.25 -3.02
N VAL A 13 -4.21 -1.86 -2.66
CA VAL A 13 -5.13 -2.47 -3.64
C VAL A 13 -5.77 -1.42 -4.56
N LEU A 14 -5.94 -0.19 -4.08
CA LEU A 14 -6.64 0.87 -4.83
C LEU A 14 -5.82 1.37 -6.03
N LEU A 15 -4.52 1.55 -5.85
CA LEU A 15 -3.63 2.09 -6.90
C LEU A 15 -3.39 1.10 -8.05
N CYS A 16 -3.43 -0.21 -7.78
CA CYS A 16 -3.33 -1.25 -8.83
C CYS A 16 -4.46 -1.15 -9.85
N LEU A 17 -5.69 -0.94 -9.35
CA LEU A 17 -6.90 -0.96 -10.18
C LEU A 17 -6.93 0.25 -11.11
N GLU A 18 -6.58 1.42 -10.58
CA GLU A 18 -6.52 2.68 -11.34
C GLU A 18 -5.45 2.63 -12.44
N LEU A 19 -4.23 2.17 -12.12
CA LEU A 19 -3.16 2.03 -13.12
C LEU A 19 -3.48 1.00 -14.21
N SER A 20 -4.14 -0.11 -13.85
CA SER A 20 -4.56 -1.12 -14.83
C SER A 20 -5.59 -0.56 -15.82
N THR A 21 -6.48 0.31 -15.34
CA THR A 21 -7.51 0.95 -16.15
C THR A 21 -6.91 1.98 -17.11
N CYS A 22 -5.92 2.77 -16.66
CA CYS A 22 -5.18 3.70 -17.52
C CYS A 22 -4.46 2.97 -18.68
N LYS A 23 -3.85 1.81 -18.39
CA LYS A 23 -3.17 0.99 -19.42
C LYS A 23 -4.16 0.47 -20.47
N ILE A 24 -5.32 -0.02 -20.04
CA ILE A 24 -6.38 -0.48 -20.95
C ILE A 24 -6.89 0.65 -21.83
N HIS A 25 -7.14 1.83 -21.26
CA HIS A 25 -7.56 3.02 -22.02
C HIS A 25 -6.55 3.38 -23.11
N ARG A 26 -5.26 3.40 -22.77
CA ARG A 26 -4.18 3.76 -23.70
C ARG A 26 -4.01 2.77 -24.85
N HIS A 27 -4.12 1.48 -24.57
CA HIS A 27 -3.95 0.41 -25.56
C HIS A 27 -5.28 -0.06 -26.14
N TRP A 28 -6.35 0.70 -25.97
CA TRP A 28 -7.69 0.30 -26.39
C TRP A 28 -7.77 -0.01 -27.89
N ASP A 29 -7.11 0.81 -28.71
CA ASP A 29 -7.07 0.62 -30.17
C ASP A 29 -6.31 -0.66 -30.58
N GLU A 30 -5.41 -1.17 -29.73
CA GLU A 30 -4.68 -2.42 -29.94
C GLU A 30 -5.52 -3.66 -29.64
N LEU A 31 -6.64 -3.51 -28.91
CA LEU A 31 -7.54 -4.61 -28.56
C LEU A 31 -8.44 -5.06 -29.74
N GLY A 32 -8.39 -4.35 -30.88
CA GLY A 32 -9.15 -4.71 -32.08
C GLY A 32 -10.66 -4.54 -31.94
N LEU A 33 -11.11 -3.71 -30.97
CA LEU A 33 -12.52 -3.43 -30.73
C LEU A 33 -12.98 -2.25 -31.60
N ASN A 34 -14.01 -2.44 -32.41
CA ASN A 34 -14.60 -1.40 -33.28
C ASN A 34 -15.49 -0.40 -32.52
N THR A 35 -15.29 -0.25 -31.21
CA THR A 35 -16.06 0.63 -30.34
C THR A 35 -15.10 1.61 -29.67
N PRO A 36 -15.48 2.88 -29.47
CA PRO A 36 -14.66 3.80 -28.69
C PRO A 36 -14.47 3.28 -27.26
N CYS A 37 -13.33 3.61 -26.64
CA CYS A 37 -13.08 3.22 -25.25
C CYS A 37 -14.18 3.78 -24.35
N PRO A 38 -14.89 2.94 -23.57
CA PRO A 38 -15.96 3.39 -22.69
C PRO A 38 -15.44 4.20 -21.50
N ILE A 39 -14.13 4.13 -21.26
CA ILE A 39 -13.43 4.85 -20.20
C ILE A 39 -12.74 6.03 -20.88
N GLN A 40 -12.97 7.23 -20.37
CA GLN A 40 -12.35 8.46 -20.86
C GLN A 40 -11.68 9.11 -19.66
N PHE A 41 -10.41 9.48 -19.83
CA PHE A 41 -9.66 10.25 -18.85
C PHE A 41 -9.28 11.58 -19.48
N THR A 42 -9.25 12.64 -18.69
CA THR A 42 -8.55 13.87 -19.10
C THR A 42 -7.05 13.67 -18.98
N GLU A 43 -6.28 14.53 -19.65
CA GLU A 43 -4.82 14.50 -19.52
C GLU A 43 -4.39 14.76 -18.06
N GLU A 44 -5.11 15.61 -17.34
CA GLU A 44 -4.85 15.90 -15.93
C GLU A 44 -5.07 14.66 -15.04
N GLU A 45 -6.11 13.88 -15.30
CA GLU A 45 -6.40 12.62 -14.59
C GLU A 45 -5.32 11.58 -14.87
N LEU A 46 -4.91 11.41 -16.13
CA LEU A 46 -3.81 10.51 -16.51
C LEU A 46 -2.51 10.91 -15.78
N GLN A 47 -2.16 12.19 -15.79
CA GLN A 47 -0.97 12.70 -15.12
C GLN A 47 -1.03 12.52 -13.59
N ALA A 48 -2.21 12.64 -12.98
CA ALA A 48 -2.40 12.34 -11.56
C ALA A 48 -2.15 10.86 -11.27
N HIS A 49 -2.74 9.96 -12.05
CA HIS A 49 -2.53 8.52 -11.89
C HIS A 49 -1.06 8.09 -12.05
N TYR A 50 -0.30 8.70 -12.95
CA TYR A 50 1.13 8.41 -13.08
C TYR A 50 1.94 8.90 -11.88
N ARG A 51 1.65 10.10 -11.37
CA ARG A 51 2.30 10.61 -10.14
C ARG A 51 1.99 9.73 -8.94
N ASP A 52 0.73 9.35 -8.76
CA ASP A 52 0.32 8.49 -7.65
C ASP A 52 0.88 7.06 -7.81
N GLY A 53 1.04 6.61 -9.05
CA GLY A 53 1.63 5.33 -9.42
C GLY A 53 3.15 5.24 -9.27
N GLU A 54 3.84 6.36 -9.08
CA GLU A 54 5.29 6.37 -8.90
C GLU A 54 5.69 5.55 -7.66
N GLY A 55 6.73 4.72 -7.80
CA GLY A 55 7.16 3.79 -6.76
C GLY A 55 6.18 2.64 -6.46
N TRP A 56 5.12 2.44 -7.25
CA TRP A 56 4.16 1.36 -7.01
C TRP A 56 4.80 -0.03 -7.11
N ASN A 57 5.67 -0.26 -8.11
CA ASN A 57 6.38 -1.54 -8.24
C ASN A 57 7.26 -1.81 -7.01
N GLU A 58 8.01 -0.82 -6.53
CA GLU A 58 8.87 -0.96 -5.34
C GLU A 58 8.04 -1.26 -4.09
N ARG A 59 6.88 -0.59 -3.94
CA ARG A 59 5.93 -0.92 -2.88
C ARG A 59 5.44 -2.35 -3.04
N ALA A 60 5.00 -2.77 -4.23
CA ALA A 60 4.52 -4.13 -4.48
C ALA A 60 5.59 -5.19 -4.17
N ASP A 61 6.83 -4.99 -4.64
CA ASP A 61 7.97 -5.88 -4.39
C ASP A 61 8.28 -6.00 -2.88
N PHE A 62 8.18 -4.89 -2.13
CA PHE A 62 8.29 -4.92 -0.68
C PHE A 62 7.24 -5.84 -0.04
N TRP A 63 5.97 -5.75 -0.44
CA TRP A 63 4.92 -6.63 0.12
C TRP A 63 5.06 -8.08 -0.32
N ASP A 64 5.46 -8.32 -1.56
CA ASP A 64 5.76 -9.67 -2.03
C ASP A 64 6.96 -10.27 -1.27
N SER A 65 7.94 -9.45 -0.84
CA SER A 65 9.05 -9.90 0.01
C SER A 65 8.60 -10.31 1.43
N LEU A 66 7.47 -9.77 1.90
CA LEU A 66 6.86 -10.12 3.19
C LEU A 66 5.88 -11.31 3.09
N ALA A 67 5.68 -11.86 1.89
CA ALA A 67 4.76 -12.96 1.68
C ALA A 67 5.12 -14.17 2.56
N GLY A 68 4.11 -14.69 3.29
CA GLY A 68 4.28 -15.76 4.27
C GLY A 68 4.40 -15.27 5.71
N PHE A 69 4.78 -14.00 5.92
CA PHE A 69 4.77 -13.35 7.23
C PHE A 69 3.60 -12.36 7.36
N VAL A 70 3.37 -11.57 6.32
CA VAL A 70 2.18 -10.75 6.12
C VAL A 70 1.61 -11.07 4.75
N SER A 71 0.31 -11.36 4.71
CA SER A 71 -0.41 -11.61 3.46
C SER A 71 -0.64 -10.31 2.68
N ARG A 72 -0.83 -10.42 1.37
CA ARG A 72 -1.01 -9.26 0.46
C ARG A 72 -2.23 -8.40 0.78
N ASP A 73 -3.23 -8.96 1.45
CA ASP A 73 -4.41 -8.25 1.95
C ASP A 73 -4.20 -7.63 3.34
N GLY A 74 -2.96 -7.66 3.85
CA GLY A 74 -2.56 -7.00 5.08
C GLY A 74 -2.91 -7.78 6.34
N TRP A 75 -3.02 -9.11 6.26
CA TRP A 75 -3.28 -9.95 7.44
C TRP A 75 -2.04 -10.75 7.86
N THR A 76 -1.84 -10.92 9.15
CA THR A 76 -0.84 -11.85 9.71
C THR A 76 -1.53 -12.84 10.65
N SER A 77 -0.90 -13.98 10.89
CA SER A 77 -1.41 -14.97 11.85
C SER A 77 -1.30 -14.42 13.28
N ASN A 78 -2.10 -14.95 14.21
CA ASN A 78 -1.99 -14.55 15.61
C ASN A 78 -0.61 -14.90 16.22
N GLU A 79 0.00 -16.01 15.78
CA GLU A 79 1.30 -16.47 16.27
C GLU A 79 2.45 -15.55 15.86
N THR A 80 2.33 -14.91 14.70
CA THR A 80 3.33 -13.99 14.14
C THR A 80 2.98 -12.52 14.35
N TYR A 81 1.87 -12.23 15.04
CA TYR A 81 1.35 -10.87 15.18
C TYR A 81 2.31 -9.94 15.92
N ASP A 82 2.88 -10.37 17.04
CA ASP A 82 3.78 -9.54 17.84
C ASP A 82 5.09 -9.24 17.08
N GLN A 83 5.61 -10.23 16.35
CA GLN A 83 6.79 -10.06 15.50
C GLN A 83 6.49 -9.08 14.35
N ALA A 84 5.31 -9.18 13.73
CA ALA A 84 4.91 -8.28 12.66
C ALA A 84 4.75 -6.85 13.18
N LEU A 85 4.15 -6.70 14.36
CA LEU A 85 3.99 -5.39 15.01
C LEU A 85 5.34 -4.74 15.31
N GLU A 86 6.31 -5.51 15.80
CA GLU A 86 7.67 -5.03 16.08
C GLU A 86 8.38 -4.55 14.80
N MET A 87 8.33 -5.34 13.73
CA MET A 87 8.87 -4.96 12.42
C MET A 87 8.26 -3.65 11.91
N PHE A 88 6.92 -3.49 12.01
CA PHE A 88 6.27 -2.25 11.58
C PHE A 88 6.57 -1.07 12.51
N ALA A 89 6.87 -1.31 13.78
CA ALA A 89 7.32 -0.26 14.70
C ALA A 89 8.71 0.25 14.31
N GLU A 90 9.65 -0.63 13.94
CA GLU A 90 10.97 -0.25 13.43
C GLU A 90 10.85 0.56 12.13
N LEU A 91 10.04 0.10 11.17
CA LEU A 91 9.78 0.82 9.92
C LEU A 91 9.13 2.20 10.18
N ARG A 92 8.21 2.29 11.15
CA ARG A 92 7.64 3.58 11.57
C ARG A 92 8.71 4.51 12.10
N GLU A 93 9.61 4.05 12.95
CA GLU A 93 10.69 4.86 13.51
C GLU A 93 11.66 5.36 12.43
N GLU A 94 12.05 4.50 11.48
CA GLU A 94 12.90 4.90 10.36
C GLU A 94 12.19 5.89 9.43
N GLY A 95 10.94 5.62 9.05
CA GLY A 95 10.14 6.52 8.23
C GLY A 95 9.98 7.90 8.88
N LEU A 96 9.67 7.95 10.18
CA LEU A 96 9.59 9.20 10.92
C LEU A 96 10.94 9.91 11.04
N LYS A 97 12.10 9.25 10.98
CA LYS A 97 13.40 9.95 10.96
C LYS A 97 13.69 10.61 9.61
N ASN A 98 13.26 9.98 8.52
CA ASN A 98 13.59 10.40 7.16
C ASN A 98 12.57 11.37 6.53
N LEU A 99 11.33 11.38 7.01
CA LEU A 99 10.26 12.22 6.48
C LEU A 99 10.15 13.57 7.19
N THR A 100 9.74 14.60 6.44
CA THR A 100 9.52 15.97 6.96
C THR A 100 8.19 16.57 6.47
N GLY A 101 7.78 17.68 7.07
CA GLY A 101 6.60 18.44 6.62
C GLY A 101 5.29 17.66 6.67
N LYS A 102 4.43 17.87 5.67
CA LYS A 102 3.10 17.26 5.58
C LYS A 102 3.17 15.73 5.43
N GLU A 103 4.12 15.24 4.62
CA GLU A 103 4.31 13.80 4.40
C GLU A 103 4.62 13.05 5.69
N ARG A 104 5.47 13.64 6.55
CA ARG A 104 5.72 13.10 7.89
C ARG A 104 4.45 13.03 8.73
N ALA A 105 3.65 14.09 8.76
CA ALA A 105 2.44 14.14 9.58
C ALA A 105 1.40 13.11 9.11
N ASP A 106 1.22 12.97 7.79
CA ASP A 106 0.32 11.99 7.20
C ASP A 106 0.80 10.56 7.49
N PHE A 107 2.11 10.30 7.34
CA PHE A 107 2.72 9.01 7.67
C PHE A 107 2.57 8.67 9.17
N GLU A 108 2.80 9.63 10.05
CA GLU A 108 2.65 9.48 11.49
C GLU A 108 1.21 9.08 11.86
N ALA A 109 0.21 9.75 11.28
CA ALA A 109 -1.19 9.44 11.51
C ALA A 109 -1.57 8.04 10.99
N GLN A 110 -1.09 7.68 9.80
CA GLN A 110 -1.40 6.39 9.15
C GLN A 110 -0.74 5.20 9.84
N THR A 111 0.43 5.38 10.45
CA THR A 111 1.21 4.30 11.08
C THR A 111 1.07 4.26 12.60
N ARG A 112 0.16 5.05 13.19
CA ARG A 112 -0.05 5.13 14.66
C ARG A 112 -0.39 3.78 15.30
N TRP A 113 -0.99 2.87 14.55
CA TRP A 113 -1.31 1.51 15.01
C TRP A 113 -0.07 0.67 15.34
N ALA A 114 1.11 1.05 14.83
CA ALA A 114 2.40 0.38 15.06
C ALA A 114 3.24 1.05 16.16
N GLU A 115 2.64 1.92 16.99
CA GLU A 115 3.35 2.51 18.13
C GLU A 115 3.74 1.44 19.15
N ARG A 116 5.04 1.37 19.50
CA ARG A 116 5.50 0.61 20.67
C ARG A 116 4.81 1.19 21.89
N LYS A 117 4.06 0.36 22.60
CA LYS A 117 3.62 0.72 23.94
C LYS A 117 4.85 0.70 24.82
N VAL A 118 5.30 1.88 25.23
CA VAL A 118 6.22 1.97 26.37
C VAL A 118 5.41 1.45 27.56
N ASN A 119 5.71 0.23 28.00
CA ASN A 119 5.30 -0.17 29.34
C ASN A 119 5.95 0.82 30.30
N SER A 120 5.16 1.75 30.84
CA SER A 120 5.52 2.42 32.08
C SER A 120 5.34 1.39 33.19
N ASP A 121 6.28 0.45 33.30
CA ASP A 121 6.40 -0.37 34.49
C ASP A 121 6.99 0.54 35.57
N CYS A 122 6.14 0.89 36.55
CA CYS A 122 6.53 1.46 37.83
C CYS A 122 7.29 0.44 38.68
#